data_AF-A0A538D5B7-F1
#
_entry.id   AF-A0A538D5B7-F1
#
_cell.length_a   1.000
_cell.length_b   1.000
_cell.length_c   1.000
_cell.angle_alpha   90.00
_cell.angle_beta   90.00
_cell.angle_gamma   90.00
#
_symmetry.space_group_name_H-M   'P 1'
#
loop_
_entity.id
_entity.type
_entity.pdbx_description
1 polymer ?
#
loop_
_entity_poly.entity_id
_entity_poly.type
_entity_poly.pdbx_seq_one_letter_code
_entity_poly.pdbx_strand_id
1 'polypeptide(L)'
;MTETAVERMFSPAAIDDLIAAPTARGDLSVLHDQAVVAVDCSSGVPDSGTLATLRSLPIVTVGVGGRHEAFDVIVDDDGELSSLASAIAANPQASVTLAQVLRLGDALSPIDALVAESLAYATLQGGTEFARWLAGRGARVRRPEAEPPLVMTRDGDLLRVVLNRPRVHNLYNAAMRDALVDALVVVAADPQLRVEITGAGRSFCAGGDLAEFGSVSDATTAHLIRSSANAAPYLLTLADRLTVRAHGACVGAGIELAAFARRVHASEDAFFQLPEVSMGLIPGSPVGASTPAPRSDGGWSIRSTDGNSKQI
;
A
#
# COMPACT_ATOMS: atom_id res chain seq x y z
N MET A 1 3.63 25.63 -25.01
CA MET A 1 3.13 24.25 -24.90
C MET A 1 4.31 23.45 -24.45
N THR A 2 4.48 23.31 -23.14
CA THR A 2 5.50 22.47 -22.53
C THR A 2 5.08 21.03 -22.77
N GLU A 3 5.86 20.34 -23.57
CA GLU A 3 5.88 18.88 -23.70
C GLU A 3 5.80 18.30 -22.28
N THR A 4 4.69 17.64 -21.93
CA THR A 4 4.55 16.98 -20.64
C THR A 4 5.55 15.84 -20.55
N ALA A 5 6.17 15.62 -19.38
CA ALA A 5 7.21 14.61 -19.09
C ALA A 5 6.85 13.13 -19.37
N VAL A 6 5.74 12.88 -20.10
CA VAL A 6 5.18 11.59 -20.50
C VAL A 6 5.81 11.06 -21.81
N GLU A 7 6.52 11.87 -22.59
CA GLU A 7 6.81 11.53 -24.00
C GLU A 7 8.14 10.81 -24.31
N ARG A 8 9.04 10.58 -23.35
CA ARG A 8 10.30 9.85 -23.64
C ARG A 8 10.24 8.42 -23.14
N MET A 9 9.67 7.55 -23.97
CA MET A 9 9.96 6.13 -23.93
C MET A 9 11.36 5.90 -24.52
N PHE A 10 12.22 5.21 -23.79
CA PHE A 10 13.60 4.94 -24.18
C PHE A 10 13.74 3.51 -24.72
N SER A 11 14.58 3.32 -25.72
CA SER A 11 15.08 1.98 -26.05
C SER A 11 16.08 1.53 -24.98
N PRO A 12 16.36 0.21 -24.86
CA PRO A 12 17.36 -0.29 -23.92
C PRO A 12 18.75 0.35 -24.10
N ALA A 13 19.18 0.62 -25.34
CA ALA A 13 20.45 1.28 -25.60
C ALA A 13 20.43 2.78 -25.25
N ALA A 14 19.32 3.47 -25.50
CA ALA A 14 19.22 4.90 -25.21
C ALA A 14 19.19 5.19 -23.70
N ILE A 15 18.70 4.24 -22.89
CA ILE A 15 18.67 4.42 -21.44
C ILE A 15 20.08 4.32 -20.82
N ASP A 16 20.95 3.46 -21.36
CA ASP A 16 22.35 3.31 -20.90
C ASP A 16 23.11 4.63 -20.97
N ASP A 17 23.02 5.33 -22.10
CA ASP A 17 23.66 6.64 -22.30
C ASP A 17 23.12 7.70 -21.32
N LEU A 18 21.81 7.67 -21.06
CA LEU A 18 21.16 8.62 -20.16
C LEU A 18 21.63 8.44 -18.71
N ILE A 19 21.71 7.21 -18.22
CA ILE A 19 22.10 6.92 -16.83
C ILE A 19 23.61 7.02 -16.60
N ALA A 20 24.42 6.90 -17.66
CA ALA A 20 25.88 7.04 -17.58
C ALA A 20 26.33 8.50 -17.36
N ALA A 21 25.45 9.48 -17.61
CA ALA A 21 25.75 10.89 -17.37
C ALA A 21 26.04 11.14 -15.87
N PRO A 22 27.12 11.86 -15.50
CA PRO A 22 27.44 12.16 -14.10
C PRO A 22 26.32 12.93 -13.37
N THR A 23 25.47 13.63 -14.11
CA THR A 23 24.33 14.41 -13.61
C THR A 23 23.03 13.60 -13.52
N ALA A 24 23.00 12.36 -14.05
CA ALA A 24 21.77 11.56 -14.19
C ALA A 24 20.96 11.46 -12.89
N ARG A 25 21.62 11.31 -11.73
CA ARG A 25 20.93 11.23 -10.43
C ARG A 25 20.21 12.53 -10.04
N GLY A 26 20.74 13.68 -10.46
CA GLY A 26 20.09 14.97 -10.26
C GLY A 26 18.99 15.19 -11.29
N ASP A 27 19.33 15.00 -12.57
CA ASP A 27 18.45 15.30 -13.71
C ASP A 27 17.22 14.37 -13.75
N LEU A 28 17.40 13.09 -13.43
CA LEU A 28 16.31 12.12 -13.29
C LEU A 28 15.78 12.16 -11.86
N SER A 29 15.04 13.23 -11.55
CA SER A 29 14.35 13.38 -10.28
C SER A 29 13.13 14.27 -10.38
N VAL A 30 12.22 14.10 -9.41
CA VAL A 30 11.03 14.96 -9.26
C VAL A 30 11.38 16.45 -9.16
N LEU A 31 12.59 16.79 -8.71
CA LEU A 31 13.04 18.19 -8.60
C LEU A 31 13.35 18.85 -9.94
N HIS A 32 13.51 18.05 -11.00
CA HIS A 32 13.69 18.50 -12.39
C HIS A 32 12.52 18.05 -13.28
N ASP A 33 11.33 17.91 -12.70
CA ASP A 33 10.09 17.50 -13.37
C ASP A 33 10.16 16.12 -14.06
N GLN A 34 11.12 15.27 -13.67
CA GLN A 34 11.29 13.91 -14.18
C GLN A 34 11.00 12.89 -13.07
N ALA A 35 9.74 12.48 -12.95
CA ALA A 35 9.30 11.51 -11.93
C ALA A 35 9.27 10.06 -12.42
N VAL A 36 9.30 9.82 -13.74
CA VAL A 36 9.13 8.50 -14.35
C VAL A 36 10.07 8.33 -15.54
N VAL A 37 10.57 7.12 -15.76
CA VAL A 37 11.27 6.72 -16.99
C VAL A 37 10.64 5.44 -17.49
N ALA A 38 10.25 5.43 -18.76
CA ALA A 38 9.71 4.26 -19.45
C ALA A 38 10.74 3.68 -20.42
N VAL A 39 10.89 2.36 -20.41
CA VAL A 39 11.78 1.63 -21.32
C VAL A 39 10.96 0.65 -22.15
N ASP A 40 11.03 0.78 -23.47
CA ASP A 40 10.44 -0.17 -24.41
C ASP A 40 11.23 -1.48 -24.36
N CYS A 41 10.61 -2.52 -23.82
CA CYS A 41 11.22 -3.83 -23.65
C CYS A 41 10.88 -4.80 -24.79
N SER A 42 10.16 -4.36 -25.83
CA SER A 42 9.75 -5.21 -26.95
C SER A 42 10.93 -5.73 -27.79
N SER A 43 12.02 -4.95 -27.84
CA SER A 43 13.24 -5.26 -28.61
C SER A 43 14.36 -5.90 -27.77
N GLY A 44 14.16 -6.03 -26.46
CA GLY A 44 15.15 -6.51 -25.50
C GLY A 44 15.04 -5.75 -24.17
N VAL A 45 15.75 -6.23 -23.15
CA VAL A 45 15.77 -5.60 -21.81
C VAL A 45 17.17 -5.05 -21.54
N PRO A 46 17.31 -3.89 -20.85
CA PRO A 46 18.62 -3.42 -20.41
C PRO A 46 19.38 -4.46 -19.58
N ASP A 47 20.71 -4.39 -19.58
CA ASP A 47 21.51 -5.31 -18.77
C ASP A 47 21.32 -5.08 -17.25
N SER A 48 21.77 -6.05 -16.46
CA SER A 48 21.60 -6.04 -15.01
C SER A 48 22.23 -4.82 -14.32
N GLY A 49 23.33 -4.28 -14.86
CA GLY A 49 24.01 -3.09 -14.33
C GLY A 49 23.18 -1.83 -14.58
N THR A 50 22.61 -1.69 -15.77
CA THR A 50 21.67 -0.61 -16.09
C THR A 50 20.41 -0.68 -15.24
N LEU A 51 19.81 -1.86 -15.12
CA LEU A 51 18.62 -2.07 -14.30
C LEU A 51 18.88 -1.74 -12.82
N ALA A 52 20.03 -2.14 -12.28
CA ALA A 52 20.43 -1.80 -10.91
C ALA A 52 20.61 -0.27 -10.73
N THR A 53 21.20 0.39 -11.72
CA THR A 53 21.37 1.85 -11.71
C THR A 53 20.01 2.55 -11.75
N LEU A 54 19.11 2.15 -12.64
CA LEU A 54 17.74 2.67 -12.74
C LEU A 54 16.99 2.55 -11.41
N ARG A 55 17.04 1.38 -10.75
CA ARG A 55 16.43 1.16 -9.43
C ARG A 55 17.04 2.03 -8.32
N SER A 56 18.26 2.53 -8.50
CA SER A 56 18.93 3.41 -7.52
C SER A 56 18.53 4.89 -7.65
N LEU A 57 17.87 5.26 -8.76
CA LEU A 57 17.46 6.63 -9.05
C LEU A 57 16.12 6.99 -8.38
N PRO A 58 15.91 8.26 -8.01
CA PRO A 58 14.69 8.75 -7.38
C PRO A 58 13.58 9.02 -8.41
N ILE A 59 13.23 7.98 -9.17
CA ILE A 59 12.18 7.97 -10.21
C ILE A 59 11.40 6.67 -10.13
N VAL A 60 10.21 6.65 -10.72
CA VAL A 60 9.48 5.43 -11.06
C VAL A 60 10.03 4.86 -12.37
N THR A 61 10.34 3.57 -12.41
CA THR A 61 10.80 2.88 -13.62
C THR A 61 9.67 2.03 -14.18
N VAL A 62 9.41 2.17 -15.49
CA VAL A 62 8.32 1.46 -16.19
C VAL A 62 8.90 0.65 -17.33
N GLY A 63 8.59 -0.64 -17.37
CA GLY A 63 8.86 -1.50 -18.52
C GLY A 63 7.61 -1.60 -19.40
N VAL A 64 7.75 -1.43 -20.71
CA VAL A 64 6.63 -1.50 -21.68
C VAL A 64 6.78 -2.73 -22.57
N GLY A 65 5.72 -3.50 -22.78
CA GLY A 65 5.69 -4.55 -23.80
C GLY A 65 6.49 -5.82 -23.47
N GLY A 66 6.75 -6.09 -22.19
CA GLY A 66 7.42 -7.31 -21.73
C GLY A 66 7.41 -7.46 -20.21
N ARG A 67 7.37 -8.69 -19.69
CA ARG A 67 7.43 -8.95 -18.23
C ARG A 67 8.87 -8.97 -17.74
N HIS A 68 9.25 -8.01 -16.91
CA HIS A 68 10.58 -8.00 -16.30
C HIS A 68 10.57 -7.40 -14.87
N GLU A 69 10.90 -8.22 -13.86
CA GLU A 69 10.80 -7.90 -12.43
C GLU A 69 11.73 -6.76 -11.95
N ALA A 70 12.56 -6.23 -12.84
CA ALA A 70 13.50 -5.17 -12.50
C ALA A 70 12.89 -3.75 -12.56
N PHE A 71 11.73 -3.58 -13.18
CA PHE A 71 10.98 -2.31 -13.19
C PHE A 71 10.02 -2.23 -12.00
N ASP A 72 9.68 -1.03 -11.54
CA ASP A 72 8.66 -0.87 -10.49
C ASP A 72 7.27 -1.24 -11.00
N VAL A 73 7.00 -0.91 -12.25
CA VAL A 73 5.72 -1.16 -12.92
C VAL A 73 5.98 -1.70 -14.32
N ILE A 74 5.16 -2.66 -14.73
CA ILE A 74 5.13 -3.18 -16.10
C ILE A 74 3.76 -2.83 -16.69
N VAL A 75 3.75 -2.31 -17.90
CA VAL A 75 2.53 -2.00 -18.66
C VAL A 75 2.54 -2.71 -20.00
N ASP A 76 1.36 -3.07 -20.49
CA ASP A 76 1.25 -3.86 -21.72
C ASP A 76 1.35 -2.98 -22.97
N ASP A 77 0.87 -1.73 -22.91
CA ASP A 77 0.82 -0.81 -24.06
C ASP A 77 0.97 0.68 -23.70
N ASP A 78 1.09 1.51 -24.74
CA ASP A 78 1.24 2.97 -24.64
C ASP A 78 0.05 3.66 -23.95
N GLY A 79 -1.16 3.08 -24.02
CA GLY A 79 -2.36 3.61 -23.38
C GLY A 79 -2.32 3.44 -21.86
N GLU A 80 -1.90 2.27 -21.40
CA GLU A 80 -1.62 2.02 -19.98
C GLU A 80 -0.47 2.90 -19.48
N LEU A 81 0.61 3.01 -20.26
CA LEU A 81 1.73 3.91 -19.95
C LEU A 81 1.25 5.36 -19.78
N SER A 82 0.45 5.87 -20.72
CA SER A 82 -0.06 7.24 -20.66
C SER A 82 -0.95 7.46 -19.42
N SER A 83 -1.76 6.47 -19.06
CA SER A 83 -2.64 6.53 -17.89
C SER A 83 -1.83 6.55 -16.59
N LEU A 84 -0.83 5.66 -16.49
CA LEU A 84 0.10 5.59 -15.35
C LEU A 84 0.92 6.87 -15.22
N ALA A 85 1.49 7.36 -16.31
CA ALA A 85 2.30 8.57 -16.32
C ALA A 85 1.47 9.81 -15.94
N SER A 86 0.20 9.88 -16.35
CA SER A 86 -0.73 10.92 -15.89
C SER A 86 -1.00 10.85 -14.39
N ALA A 87 -1.19 9.65 -13.84
CA ALA A 87 -1.37 9.45 -12.40
C ALA A 87 -0.10 9.83 -11.60
N ILE A 88 1.09 9.46 -12.10
CA ILE A 88 2.38 9.85 -11.52
C ILE A 88 2.55 11.36 -11.57
N ALA A 89 2.28 12.00 -12.70
CA ALA A 89 2.40 13.46 -12.86
C ALA A 89 1.45 14.23 -11.92
N ALA A 90 0.32 13.64 -11.54
CA ALA A 90 -0.59 14.25 -10.57
C ALA A 90 0.00 14.30 -9.16
N ASN A 91 0.73 13.26 -8.72
CA ASN A 91 1.37 13.18 -7.40
C ASN A 91 2.76 12.52 -7.50
N PRO A 92 3.75 13.21 -8.09
CA PRO A 92 5.07 12.64 -8.37
C PRO A 92 5.88 12.33 -7.11
N GLN A 93 5.77 13.12 -6.04
CA GLN A 93 6.50 12.89 -4.79
C GLN A 93 6.02 11.61 -4.11
N ALA A 94 4.70 11.42 -3.99
CA ALA A 94 4.11 10.20 -3.46
C ALA A 94 4.46 8.98 -4.31
N SER A 95 4.40 9.10 -5.64
CA SER A 95 4.70 8.00 -6.57
C SER A 95 6.16 7.53 -6.47
N VAL A 96 7.12 8.45 -6.49
CA VAL A 96 8.55 8.12 -6.36
C VAL A 96 8.86 7.57 -4.97
N THR A 97 8.27 8.16 -3.93
CA THR A 97 8.46 7.69 -2.55
C THR A 97 7.93 6.26 -2.39
N LEU A 98 6.78 5.93 -2.99
CA LEU A 98 6.24 4.57 -3.00
C LEU A 98 7.20 3.59 -3.66
N ALA A 99 7.68 3.90 -4.86
CA ALA A 99 8.65 3.05 -5.57
C ALA A 99 9.89 2.80 -4.73
N GLN A 100 10.45 3.84 -4.10
CA GLN A 100 11.61 3.69 -3.22
C GLN A 100 11.30 2.82 -1.99
N VAL A 101 10.19 3.06 -1.29
CA VAL A 101 9.79 2.26 -0.12
C VAL A 101 9.64 0.78 -0.48
N LEU A 102 9.03 0.47 -1.63
CA LEU A 102 8.89 -0.90 -2.12
C LEU A 102 10.26 -1.54 -2.40
N ARG A 103 11.15 -0.84 -3.12
CA ARG A 103 12.52 -1.32 -3.39
C ARG A 103 13.34 -1.53 -2.11
N LEU A 104 13.17 -0.66 -1.12
CA LEU A 104 13.79 -0.78 0.20
C LEU A 104 13.24 -2.00 0.95
N GLY A 105 11.93 -2.24 0.85
CA GLY A 105 11.24 -3.37 1.46
C GLY A 105 11.85 -4.73 1.10
N ASP A 106 12.34 -4.90 -0.13
CA ASP A 106 12.98 -6.14 -0.61
C ASP A 106 14.21 -6.54 0.24
N ALA A 107 14.89 -5.58 0.86
CA ALA A 107 16.11 -5.80 1.64
C ALA A 107 15.90 -5.72 3.16
N LEU A 108 14.73 -5.28 3.61
CA LEU A 108 14.44 -5.04 5.02
C LEU A 108 13.71 -6.21 5.67
N SER A 109 13.88 -6.38 6.99
CA SER A 109 12.97 -7.25 7.73
C SER A 109 11.55 -6.65 7.69
N PRO A 110 10.49 -7.45 7.80
CA PRO A 110 9.12 -6.92 7.77
C PRO A 110 8.86 -5.82 8.81
N ILE A 111 9.48 -5.90 9.99
CA ILE A 111 9.36 -4.86 11.03
C ILE A 111 10.12 -3.59 10.63
N ASP A 112 11.34 -3.70 10.12
CA ASP A 112 12.10 -2.53 9.67
C ASP A 112 11.44 -1.85 8.48
N ALA A 113 10.80 -2.63 7.61
CA ALA A 113 10.05 -2.14 6.47
C ALA A 113 8.80 -1.35 6.89
N LEU A 114 8.10 -1.75 7.98
CA LEU A 114 7.03 -0.95 8.59
C LEU A 114 7.55 0.38 9.14
N VAL A 115 8.75 0.41 9.72
CA VAL A 115 9.37 1.64 10.21
C VAL A 115 9.74 2.56 9.05
N ALA A 116 10.38 2.02 8.00
CA ALA A 116 10.76 2.76 6.81
C ALA A 116 9.53 3.37 6.11
N GLU A 117 8.45 2.61 6.00
CA GLU A 117 7.19 3.12 5.48
C GLU A 117 6.60 4.21 6.37
N SER A 118 6.54 4.01 7.68
CA SER A 118 6.01 5.02 8.60
C SER A 118 6.77 6.36 8.49
N LEU A 119 8.10 6.31 8.33
CA LEU A 119 8.93 7.51 8.08
C LEU A 119 8.61 8.17 6.74
N ALA A 120 8.44 7.38 5.68
CA ALA A 120 8.08 7.89 4.35
C ALA A 120 6.68 8.52 4.34
N TYR A 121 5.69 7.86 4.96
CA TYR A 121 4.34 8.36 5.12
C TYR A 121 4.32 9.69 5.90
N ALA A 122 5.06 9.78 7.01
CA ALA A 122 5.18 11.01 7.78
C ALA A 122 5.84 12.14 6.98
N THR A 123 6.85 11.83 6.16
CA THR A 123 7.47 12.80 5.25
C THR A 123 6.45 13.37 4.27
N LEU A 124 5.62 12.51 3.65
CA LEU A 124 4.58 12.92 2.71
C LEU A 124 3.44 13.69 3.35
N GLN A 125 3.10 13.42 4.62
CA GLN A 125 2.13 14.22 5.37
C GLN A 125 2.54 15.70 5.52
N GLY A 126 3.84 15.99 5.52
CA GLY A 126 4.36 17.36 5.48
C GLY A 126 4.44 17.97 4.08
N GLY A 127 4.15 17.20 3.04
CA GLY A 127 4.32 17.57 1.63
C GLY A 127 3.17 18.38 1.04
N THR A 128 3.44 19.03 -0.10
CA THR A 128 2.47 19.87 -0.81
C THR A 128 1.34 19.08 -1.46
N GLU A 129 1.61 17.85 -1.91
CA GLU A 129 0.61 16.98 -2.52
C GLU A 129 -0.50 16.60 -1.53
N PHE A 130 -0.10 16.16 -0.34
CA PHE A 130 -1.03 15.87 0.74
C PHE A 130 -1.78 17.12 1.21
N ALA A 131 -1.08 18.26 1.37
CA ALA A 131 -1.71 19.52 1.74
C ALA A 131 -2.77 19.97 0.71
N ARG A 132 -2.48 19.82 -0.58
CA ARG A 132 -3.41 20.12 -1.68
C ARG A 132 -4.64 19.21 -1.62
N TRP A 133 -4.45 17.91 -1.43
CA TRP A 133 -5.56 16.97 -1.28
C TRP A 133 -6.41 17.26 -0.03
N LEU A 134 -5.74 17.53 1.10
CA LEU A 134 -6.36 17.89 2.38
C LEU A 134 -7.26 19.13 2.26
N ALA A 135 -6.80 20.15 1.54
CA ALA A 135 -7.59 21.36 1.27
C ALA A 135 -8.78 21.08 0.33
N GLY A 136 -8.64 20.15 -0.62
CA GLY A 136 -9.65 19.85 -1.65
C GLY A 136 -10.75 18.86 -1.23
N ARG A 137 -10.55 18.05 -0.19
CA ARG A 137 -11.47 16.94 0.15
C ARG A 137 -12.76 17.36 0.86
N GLY A 138 -12.87 18.63 1.27
CA GLY A 138 -13.98 19.16 2.07
C GLY A 138 -13.94 18.78 3.57
N ALA A 139 -14.78 19.43 4.36
CA ALA A 139 -14.88 19.16 5.79
C ALA A 139 -15.59 17.83 6.06
N ARG A 140 -14.98 16.97 6.89
CA ARG A 140 -15.61 15.75 7.41
C ARG A 140 -15.82 15.89 8.91
N VAL A 141 -17.06 15.75 9.36
CA VAL A 141 -17.42 15.82 10.77
C VAL A 141 -17.37 14.42 11.37
N ARG A 142 -16.53 14.23 12.40
CA ARG A 142 -16.53 13.02 13.22
C ARG A 142 -17.83 12.99 14.02
N ARG A 143 -18.66 11.97 13.79
CA ARG A 143 -19.83 11.73 14.64
C ARG A 143 -19.39 10.89 15.84
N PRO A 144 -19.91 11.16 17.05
CA PRO A 144 -19.74 10.26 18.18
C PRO A 144 -20.31 8.89 17.81
N GLU A 145 -19.55 7.84 18.14
CA GLU A 145 -19.97 6.45 17.94
C GLU A 145 -20.35 5.87 19.28
N ALA A 146 -21.61 5.44 19.42
CA ALA A 146 -22.15 4.88 20.65
C ALA A 146 -21.85 3.37 20.79
N GLU A 147 -21.58 2.71 19.66
CA GLU A 147 -21.27 1.29 19.60
C GLU A 147 -19.76 1.07 19.70
N PRO A 148 -19.32 -0.08 20.24
CA PRO A 148 -17.91 -0.42 20.24
C PRO A 148 -17.40 -0.55 18.79
N PRO A 149 -16.16 -0.11 18.50
CA PRO A 149 -15.62 -0.12 17.15
C PRO A 149 -15.35 -1.55 16.64
N LEU A 150 -15.27 -2.53 17.54
CA LEU A 150 -15.16 -3.95 17.26
C LEU A 150 -16.20 -4.73 18.06
N VAL A 151 -16.72 -5.81 17.48
CA VAL A 151 -17.48 -6.84 18.20
C VAL A 151 -16.64 -8.12 18.22
N MET A 152 -16.49 -8.71 19.39
CA MET A 152 -15.61 -9.86 19.60
C MET A 152 -16.38 -11.01 20.23
N THR A 153 -16.27 -12.20 19.62
CA THR A 153 -16.88 -13.42 20.13
C THR A 153 -15.88 -14.56 20.09
N ARG A 154 -15.78 -15.32 21.18
CA ARG A 154 -14.94 -16.53 21.24
C ARG A 154 -15.82 -17.77 21.05
N ASP A 155 -15.40 -18.65 20.16
CA ASP A 155 -15.96 -19.97 19.92
C ASP A 155 -14.83 -21.00 19.97
N GLY A 156 -14.70 -21.67 21.12
CA GLY A 156 -13.59 -22.59 21.38
C GLY A 156 -12.22 -21.93 21.23
N ASP A 157 -11.47 -22.38 20.23
CA ASP A 157 -10.13 -21.90 19.88
C ASP A 157 -10.13 -20.74 18.86
N LEU A 158 -11.31 -20.24 18.47
CA LEU A 158 -11.45 -19.16 17.51
C LEU A 158 -11.96 -17.87 18.17
N LEU A 159 -11.20 -16.79 18.02
CA LEU A 159 -11.65 -15.43 18.29
C LEU A 159 -12.14 -14.79 16.98
N ARG A 160 -13.43 -14.52 16.87
CA ARG A 160 -14.00 -13.75 15.77
C ARG A 160 -14.03 -12.28 16.14
N VAL A 161 -13.47 -11.44 15.27
CA VAL A 161 -13.39 -9.98 15.38
C VAL A 161 -14.15 -9.38 14.22
N VAL A 162 -15.17 -8.57 14.52
CA VAL A 162 -15.99 -7.87 13.52
C VAL A 162 -15.71 -6.39 13.60
N LEU A 163 -15.23 -5.79 12.50
CA LEU A 163 -15.11 -4.33 12.36
C LEU A 163 -16.52 -3.73 12.38
N ASN A 164 -16.84 -2.91 13.39
CA ASN A 164 -18.22 -2.53 13.70
C ASN A 164 -18.45 -1.02 13.54
N ARG A 165 -18.22 -0.50 12.34
CA ARG A 165 -18.65 0.85 11.94
C ARG A 165 -19.42 0.80 10.60
N PRO A 166 -20.49 -0.01 10.48
CA PRO A 166 -21.10 -0.37 9.20
C PRO A 166 -21.70 0.83 8.45
N ARG A 167 -22.12 1.87 9.19
CA ARG A 167 -22.71 3.10 8.61
C ARG A 167 -21.73 3.90 7.76
N VAL A 168 -20.44 3.73 8.01
CA VAL A 168 -19.34 4.37 7.27
C VAL A 168 -18.47 3.33 6.61
N HIS A 169 -19.01 2.16 6.25
CA HIS A 169 -18.25 1.10 5.58
C HIS A 169 -16.98 0.67 6.34
N ASN A 170 -17.06 0.66 7.68
CA ASN A 170 -15.98 0.24 8.56
C ASN A 170 -14.66 1.00 8.35
N LEU A 171 -14.73 2.32 8.14
CA LEU A 171 -13.52 3.17 8.12
C LEU A 171 -12.66 2.88 9.37
N TYR A 172 -11.36 2.73 9.17
CA TYR A 172 -10.40 2.36 10.20
C TYR A 172 -9.87 3.63 10.89
N ASN A 173 -10.25 3.82 12.15
CA ASN A 173 -9.84 4.98 12.97
C ASN A 173 -8.98 4.54 14.16
N ALA A 174 -8.46 5.51 14.91
CA ALA A 174 -7.65 5.26 16.11
C ALA A 174 -8.35 4.35 17.14
N ALA A 175 -9.65 4.56 17.40
CA ALA A 175 -10.38 3.74 18.37
C ALA A 175 -10.52 2.28 17.94
N MET A 176 -10.76 2.02 16.64
CA MET A 176 -10.79 0.68 16.08
C MET A 176 -9.41 0.02 16.08
N ARG A 177 -8.36 0.79 15.77
CA ARG A 177 -6.96 0.34 15.85
C ARG A 177 -6.60 -0.09 17.26
N ASP A 178 -6.87 0.73 18.26
CA ASP A 178 -6.52 0.45 19.65
C ASP A 178 -7.26 -0.80 20.15
N ALA A 179 -8.57 -0.90 19.86
CA ALA A 179 -9.35 -2.10 20.18
C ALA A 179 -8.84 -3.35 19.44
N LEU A 180 -8.34 -3.21 18.21
CA LEU A 180 -7.77 -4.32 17.46
C LEU A 180 -6.42 -4.76 18.05
N VAL A 181 -5.57 -3.82 18.46
CA VAL A 181 -4.32 -4.14 19.15
C VAL A 181 -4.61 -4.92 20.44
N ASP A 182 -5.54 -4.45 21.26
CA ASP A 182 -5.96 -5.15 22.49
C ASP A 182 -6.43 -6.59 22.20
N ALA A 183 -7.22 -6.76 21.15
CA ALA A 183 -7.67 -8.07 20.69
C ALA A 183 -6.51 -9.00 20.29
N LEU A 184 -5.57 -8.48 19.50
CA LEU A 184 -4.44 -9.27 18.98
C LEU A 184 -3.44 -9.60 20.08
N VAL A 185 -3.27 -8.75 21.09
CA VAL A 185 -2.45 -9.05 22.28
C VAL A 185 -2.98 -10.28 23.01
N VAL A 186 -4.30 -10.41 23.16
CA VAL A 186 -4.93 -11.60 23.77
C VAL A 186 -4.63 -12.87 22.96
N VAL A 187 -4.72 -12.80 21.62
CA VAL A 187 -4.44 -13.95 20.74
C VAL A 187 -2.94 -14.30 20.70
N ALA A 188 -2.07 -13.29 20.81
CA ALA A 188 -0.64 -13.50 20.90
C ALA A 188 -0.24 -14.23 22.19
N ALA A 189 -0.95 -13.99 23.30
CA ALA A 189 -0.69 -14.62 24.59
C ALA A 189 -1.17 -16.08 24.68
N ASP A 190 -2.12 -16.52 23.83
CA ASP A 190 -2.63 -17.89 23.80
C ASP A 190 -2.26 -18.57 22.45
N PRO A 191 -1.27 -19.49 22.44
CA PRO A 191 -0.85 -20.18 21.22
C PRO A 191 -1.94 -21.04 20.56
N GLN A 192 -2.99 -21.41 21.29
CA GLN A 192 -4.10 -22.20 20.77
C GLN A 192 -5.15 -21.33 20.06
N LEU A 193 -5.22 -20.03 20.36
CA LEU A 193 -6.20 -19.16 19.74
C LEU A 193 -5.89 -18.87 18.27
N ARG A 194 -6.91 -18.90 17.43
CA ARG A 194 -6.90 -18.40 16.06
C ARG A 194 -7.76 -17.14 16.01
N VAL A 195 -7.47 -16.25 15.06
CA VAL A 195 -8.22 -15.01 14.89
C VAL A 195 -8.84 -14.96 13.49
N GLU A 196 -10.12 -14.66 13.44
CA GLU A 196 -10.83 -14.36 12.20
C GLU A 196 -11.32 -12.92 12.23
N ILE A 197 -10.95 -12.12 11.23
CA ILE A 197 -11.39 -10.72 11.09
C ILE A 197 -12.38 -10.61 9.93
N THR A 198 -13.50 -9.94 10.15
CA THR A 198 -14.51 -9.59 9.12
C THR A 198 -15.10 -8.21 9.38
N GLY A 199 -15.91 -7.67 8.47
CA GLY A 199 -16.61 -6.39 8.63
C GLY A 199 -18.11 -6.55 8.89
N ALA A 200 -18.70 -5.63 9.66
CA ALA A 200 -20.15 -5.52 9.76
C ALA A 200 -20.74 -4.83 8.52
N GLY A 201 -21.94 -5.24 8.11
CA GLY A 201 -22.69 -4.57 7.04
C GLY A 201 -22.12 -4.83 5.64
N ARG A 202 -22.18 -3.80 4.78
CA ARG A 202 -21.98 -3.92 3.31
C ARG A 202 -20.52 -4.02 2.85
N SER A 203 -19.56 -3.75 3.72
CA SER A 203 -18.14 -3.71 3.36
C SER A 203 -17.32 -4.35 4.45
N PHE A 204 -16.17 -4.92 4.08
CA PHE A 204 -15.15 -5.32 5.01
C PHE A 204 -14.57 -4.07 5.69
N CYS A 205 -13.86 -3.21 4.94
CA CYS A 205 -13.25 -1.97 5.42
C CYS A 205 -12.92 -1.05 4.23
N ALA A 206 -13.46 0.17 4.25
CA ALA A 206 -13.26 1.19 3.21
C ALA A 206 -12.00 2.07 3.41
N GLY A 207 -11.06 1.64 4.25
CA GLY A 207 -9.78 2.31 4.47
C GLY A 207 -9.75 3.21 5.69
N GLY A 208 -8.69 4.01 5.82
CA GLY A 208 -8.48 4.90 6.95
C GLY A 208 -9.57 5.96 7.07
N ASP A 209 -9.97 6.31 8.29
CA ASP A 209 -10.94 7.36 8.53
C ASP A 209 -10.37 8.73 8.15
N LEU A 210 -10.81 9.21 6.99
CA LEU A 210 -10.34 10.46 6.40
C LEU A 210 -10.67 11.70 7.26
N ALA A 211 -11.52 11.58 8.29
CA ALA A 211 -11.74 12.64 9.27
C ALA A 211 -10.57 12.78 10.29
N GLU A 212 -9.72 11.77 10.47
CA GLU A 212 -8.52 11.82 11.33
C GLU A 212 -7.30 12.38 10.59
N PHE A 213 -7.37 12.49 9.27
CA PHE A 213 -6.25 12.97 8.47
C PHE A 213 -6.03 14.47 8.74
N GLY A 214 -4.83 14.83 9.20
CA GLY A 214 -4.50 16.20 9.60
C GLY A 214 -4.94 16.56 11.03
N SER A 215 -5.43 15.60 11.83
CA SER A 215 -5.74 15.85 13.24
C SER A 215 -4.52 15.76 14.17
N VAL A 216 -3.41 15.20 13.71
CA VAL A 216 -2.14 15.15 14.45
C VAL A 216 -1.37 16.43 14.18
N SER A 217 -0.78 17.03 15.22
CA SER A 217 -0.13 18.34 15.19
C SER A 217 1.07 18.42 14.25
N ASP A 218 1.80 17.31 14.09
CA ASP A 218 3.05 17.26 13.36
C ASP A 218 3.37 15.83 12.90
N ALA A 219 4.19 15.73 11.85
CA ALA A 219 4.57 14.48 11.23
C ALA A 219 5.39 13.57 12.17
N THR A 220 6.19 14.14 13.06
CA THR A 220 7.00 13.36 14.02
C THR A 220 6.11 12.62 15.01
N THR A 221 5.13 13.31 15.59
CA THR A 221 4.12 12.70 16.45
C THR A 221 3.31 11.65 15.68
N ALA A 222 2.94 11.91 14.43
CA ALA A 222 2.23 10.95 13.60
C ALA A 222 3.04 9.67 13.37
N HIS A 223 4.33 9.79 13.07
CA HIS A 223 5.27 8.67 12.97
C HIS A 223 5.32 7.88 14.28
N LEU A 224 5.51 8.54 15.43
CA LEU A 224 5.62 7.87 16.73
C LEU A 224 4.34 7.12 17.11
N ILE A 225 3.16 7.67 16.79
CA ILE A 225 1.88 6.98 16.95
C ILE A 225 1.84 5.72 16.06
N ARG A 226 2.19 5.85 14.78
CA ARG A 226 2.25 4.72 13.83
C ARG A 226 3.30 3.67 14.22
N SER A 227 4.36 4.05 14.92
CA SER A 227 5.40 3.10 15.35
C SER A 227 5.08 2.40 16.67
N SER A 228 4.22 2.97 17.51
CA SER A 228 3.93 2.46 18.86
C SER A 228 2.54 1.83 19.03
N ALA A 229 1.54 2.25 18.26
CA ALA A 229 0.14 1.83 18.40
C ALA A 229 -0.39 1.07 17.17
N ASN A 230 0.48 0.51 16.33
CA ASN A 230 0.10 -0.17 15.09
C ASN A 230 -0.27 -1.64 15.29
N ALA A 231 -1.32 -2.09 14.61
CA ALA A 231 -1.75 -3.48 14.59
C ALA A 231 -0.84 -4.38 13.73
N ALA A 232 -0.13 -3.82 12.74
CA ALA A 232 0.66 -4.58 11.76
C ALA A 232 1.69 -5.55 12.37
N PRO A 233 2.50 -5.18 13.40
CA PRO A 233 3.43 -6.12 14.02
C PRO A 233 2.73 -7.36 14.64
N TYR A 234 1.55 -7.16 15.23
CA TYR A 234 0.76 -8.25 15.79
C TYR A 234 0.13 -9.10 14.68
N LEU A 235 -0.43 -8.48 13.64
CA LEU A 235 -1.00 -9.18 12.49
C LEU A 235 0.07 -10.04 11.80
N LEU A 236 1.28 -9.51 11.62
CA LEU A 236 2.42 -10.23 11.08
C LEU A 236 2.79 -11.44 11.96
N THR A 237 2.92 -11.24 13.27
CA THR A 237 3.23 -12.32 14.23
C THR A 237 2.15 -13.41 14.22
N LEU A 238 0.89 -13.02 13.97
CA LEU A 238 -0.27 -13.90 13.99
C LEU A 238 -0.63 -14.44 12.60
N ALA A 239 0.14 -14.14 11.55
CA ALA A 239 -0.22 -14.39 10.16
C ALA A 239 -0.75 -15.82 9.92
N ASP A 240 -0.07 -16.84 10.46
CA ASP A 240 -0.44 -18.26 10.32
C ASP A 240 -1.80 -18.64 10.93
N ARG A 241 -2.17 -17.92 11.98
CA ARG A 241 -3.40 -18.10 12.77
C ARG A 241 -4.47 -17.05 12.44
N LEU A 242 -4.17 -16.13 11.53
CA LEU A 242 -5.05 -15.08 11.07
C LEU A 242 -5.78 -15.50 9.79
N THR A 243 -7.11 -15.40 9.83
CA THR A 243 -7.99 -15.53 8.68
C THR A 243 -8.77 -14.22 8.50
N VAL A 244 -8.87 -13.74 7.26
CA VAL A 244 -9.68 -12.56 6.93
C VAL A 244 -10.82 -12.97 6.01
N ARG A 245 -12.04 -12.53 6.34
CA ARG A 245 -13.21 -12.64 5.47
C ARG A 245 -13.51 -11.25 4.90
N ALA A 246 -13.22 -11.09 3.62
CA ALA A 246 -13.39 -9.87 2.87
C ALA A 246 -14.68 -9.91 2.05
N HIS A 247 -15.43 -8.82 2.04
CA HIS A 247 -16.63 -8.62 1.24
C HIS A 247 -16.84 -7.14 0.93
N GLY A 248 -17.56 -6.83 -0.15
CA GLY A 248 -17.73 -5.46 -0.60
C GLY A 248 -16.41 -4.67 -0.68
N ALA A 249 -16.43 -3.43 -0.20
CA ALA A 249 -15.23 -2.58 -0.23
C ALA A 249 -14.11 -3.07 0.70
N CYS A 250 -12.93 -3.30 0.12
CA CYS A 250 -11.65 -3.57 0.79
C CYS A 250 -10.62 -2.55 0.29
N VAL A 251 -10.56 -1.37 0.92
CA VAL A 251 -9.82 -0.21 0.37
C VAL A 251 -8.75 0.24 1.36
N GLY A 252 -7.56 0.62 0.88
CA GLY A 252 -6.48 1.19 1.70
C GLY A 252 -6.15 0.34 2.92
N ALA A 253 -6.30 0.92 4.12
CA ALA A 253 -6.14 0.19 5.39
C ALA A 253 -6.94 -1.13 5.47
N GLY A 254 -8.06 -1.27 4.76
CA GLY A 254 -8.78 -2.54 4.65
C GLY A 254 -7.97 -3.63 3.92
N ILE A 255 -7.25 -3.28 2.87
CA ILE A 255 -6.32 -4.19 2.20
C ILE A 255 -5.17 -4.53 3.14
N GLU A 256 -4.62 -3.52 3.83
CA GLU A 256 -3.50 -3.70 4.76
C GLU A 256 -3.82 -4.71 5.86
N LEU A 257 -5.02 -4.64 6.46
CA LEU A 257 -5.48 -5.63 7.43
C LEU A 257 -5.57 -7.04 6.85
N ALA A 258 -6.02 -7.17 5.59
CA ALA A 258 -6.12 -8.44 4.89
C ALA A 258 -4.75 -9.02 4.52
N ALA A 259 -3.78 -8.16 4.22
CA ALA A 259 -2.52 -8.54 3.60
C ALA A 259 -1.56 -9.30 4.52
N PHE A 260 -1.69 -9.12 5.83
CA PHE A 260 -0.94 -9.92 6.81
C PHE A 260 -1.52 -11.32 7.03
N ALA A 261 -2.74 -11.60 6.58
CA ALA A 261 -3.40 -12.87 6.84
C ALA A 261 -2.85 -14.00 5.95
N ARG A 262 -2.57 -15.17 6.55
CA ARG A 262 -2.21 -16.35 5.76
C ARG A 262 -3.36 -16.86 4.90
N ARG A 263 -4.61 -16.59 5.31
CA ARG A 263 -5.84 -17.00 4.62
C ARG A 263 -6.77 -15.81 4.45
N VAL A 264 -7.11 -15.49 3.20
CA VAL A 264 -8.12 -14.49 2.86
C VAL A 264 -9.23 -15.16 2.06
N HIS A 265 -10.45 -15.07 2.57
CA HIS A 265 -11.67 -15.50 1.90
C HIS A 265 -12.39 -14.26 1.41
N ALA A 266 -12.46 -14.06 0.10
CA ALA A 266 -13.20 -12.94 -0.48
C ALA A 266 -14.53 -13.45 -1.05
N SER A 267 -15.61 -12.71 -0.79
CA SER A 267 -16.89 -12.92 -1.48
C SER A 267 -16.82 -12.39 -2.92
N GLU A 268 -17.79 -12.77 -3.75
CA GLU A 268 -17.86 -12.36 -5.16
C GLU A 268 -18.01 -10.84 -5.35
N ASP A 269 -18.64 -10.15 -4.39
CA ASP A 269 -18.84 -8.70 -4.40
C ASP A 269 -17.65 -7.92 -3.80
N ALA A 270 -16.59 -8.61 -3.38
CA ALA A 270 -15.40 -7.97 -2.85
C ALA A 270 -14.62 -7.25 -3.96
N PHE A 271 -14.21 -6.00 -3.71
CA PHE A 271 -13.28 -5.27 -4.57
C PHE A 271 -12.16 -4.63 -3.74
N PHE A 272 -11.00 -4.49 -4.38
CA PHE A 272 -9.76 -4.03 -3.75
C PHE A 272 -9.23 -2.78 -4.45
N GLN A 273 -8.89 -1.74 -3.69
CA GLN A 273 -8.29 -0.51 -4.20
C GLN A 273 -7.31 0.13 -3.21
N LEU A 274 -6.17 0.64 -3.70
CA LEU A 274 -5.22 1.47 -2.96
C LEU A 274 -5.20 2.90 -3.53
N PRO A 275 -5.97 3.85 -2.98
CA PRO A 275 -6.09 5.20 -3.51
C PRO A 275 -5.01 6.19 -3.03
N GLU A 276 -4.07 5.77 -2.17
CA GLU A 276 -3.21 6.65 -1.38
C GLU A 276 -2.34 7.61 -2.19
N VAL A 277 -1.81 7.16 -3.33
CA VAL A 277 -1.01 8.02 -4.22
C VAL A 277 -1.81 9.22 -4.72
N SER A 278 -3.12 9.03 -4.99
CA SER A 278 -4.01 10.14 -5.38
C SER A 278 -4.22 11.17 -4.27
N MET A 279 -3.93 10.78 -3.02
CA MET A 279 -3.99 11.63 -1.84
C MET A 279 -2.66 12.32 -1.54
N GLY A 280 -1.61 12.10 -2.33
CA GLY A 280 -0.26 12.55 -2.03
C GLY A 280 0.41 11.75 -0.91
N LEU A 281 0.00 10.49 -0.72
CA LEU A 281 0.49 9.58 0.31
C LEU A 281 0.87 8.23 -0.31
N ILE A 282 1.41 7.32 0.51
CA ILE A 282 1.59 5.92 0.16
C ILE A 282 0.63 5.05 0.99
N PRO A 283 0.34 3.81 0.58
CA PRO A 283 -0.32 2.85 1.46
C PRO A 283 0.41 2.78 2.81
N GLY A 284 -0.33 2.65 3.90
CA GLY A 284 0.16 2.65 5.28
C GLY A 284 0.66 1.29 5.77
N SER A 285 0.75 0.29 4.89
CA SER A 285 1.49 -0.97 5.05
C SER A 285 1.70 -1.63 3.67
N PRO A 286 2.42 -0.97 2.75
CA PRO A 286 2.63 -1.42 1.39
C PRO A 286 3.39 -2.73 1.39
N VAL A 287 4.30 -2.95 2.35
CA VAL A 287 5.07 -4.20 2.54
C VAL A 287 4.16 -5.37 2.86
N GLY A 288 3.08 -5.18 3.64
CA GLY A 288 2.08 -6.24 3.84
C GLY A 288 1.38 -6.61 2.53
N ALA A 289 1.10 -5.61 1.69
CA ALA A 289 0.44 -5.79 0.39
C ALA A 289 1.37 -6.32 -0.73
N SER A 290 2.66 -5.95 -0.72
CA SER A 290 3.66 -6.35 -1.71
C SER A 290 4.46 -7.60 -1.31
N THR A 291 4.52 -7.91 -0.02
CA THR A 291 5.23 -9.06 0.54
C THR A 291 4.29 -9.80 1.50
N PRO A 292 3.34 -10.61 1.00
CA PRO A 292 2.62 -11.54 1.88
C PRO A 292 3.66 -12.40 2.62
N ALA A 293 3.35 -12.77 3.88
CA ALA A 293 4.24 -13.53 4.76
C ALA A 293 5.03 -14.61 3.98
N PRO A 294 6.35 -14.80 4.26
CA PRO A 294 7.23 -15.60 3.42
C PRO A 294 6.63 -16.98 3.16
N ARG A 295 6.30 -17.22 1.90
CA ARG A 295 5.76 -18.48 1.38
C ARG A 295 6.72 -19.05 0.35
N SER A 296 6.83 -20.37 0.32
CA SER A 296 7.57 -21.13 -0.69
C SER A 296 6.90 -21.14 -2.07
N ASP A 297 5.72 -20.55 -2.18
CA ASP A 297 4.74 -20.74 -3.24
C ASP A 297 4.16 -19.41 -3.80
N GLY A 298 4.74 -18.27 -3.42
CA GLY A 298 4.78 -17.06 -4.27
C GLY A 298 3.48 -16.31 -4.60
N GLY A 299 2.37 -16.48 -3.88
CA GLY A 299 1.18 -15.66 -4.16
C GLY A 299 0.03 -15.74 -3.16
N TRP A 300 -0.87 -14.76 -3.25
CA TRP A 300 -2.18 -14.77 -2.58
C TRP A 300 -3.03 -15.92 -3.13
N SER A 301 -3.70 -16.69 -2.26
CA SER A 301 -4.82 -17.54 -2.70
C SER A 301 -6.11 -16.91 -2.21
N ILE A 302 -6.77 -16.12 -3.05
CA ILE A 302 -8.15 -15.71 -2.81
C ILE A 302 -9.01 -16.91 -3.20
N ARG A 303 -9.59 -17.55 -2.19
CA ARG A 303 -10.57 -18.61 -2.40
C ARG A 303 -11.95 -17.97 -2.30
N SER A 304 -12.67 -18.01 -3.42
CA SER A 304 -14.11 -17.76 -3.40
C SER A 304 -14.76 -18.75 -2.43
N THR A 305 -15.84 -18.32 -1.78
CA THR A 305 -16.57 -19.12 -0.78
C THR A 305 -17.16 -20.43 -1.31
N ASP A 306 -17.15 -20.64 -2.63
CA ASP A 306 -17.55 -21.87 -3.34
C ASP A 306 -16.39 -22.87 -3.58
N GLY A 307 -15.15 -22.53 -3.21
CA GLY A 307 -13.98 -23.41 -3.33
C GLY A 307 -13.14 -23.20 -4.59
N ASN A 308 -13.50 -22.27 -5.49
CA ASN A 308 -12.66 -21.92 -6.63
C ASN A 308 -11.60 -20.87 -6.26
N SER A 309 -10.33 -21.19 -6.52
CA SER A 309 -9.21 -20.25 -6.38
C SER A 309 -9.11 -19.36 -7.62
N LYS A 310 -9.08 -18.03 -7.44
CA LYS A 310 -8.58 -17.10 -8.45
C LYS A 310 -7.28 -16.48 -7.92
N GLN A 311 -6.21 -16.51 -8.72
CA GLN A 311 -5.06 -15.64 -8.51
C GLN A 311 -5.43 -14.24 -9.00
N ILE A 312 -5.11 -13.23 -8.19
CA ILE A 312 -4.97 -11.84 -8.64
C ILE A 312 -3.51 -11.65 -9.01
#